data_AF-A0A5E4JW38-F1
#
_entry.id   AF-A0A5E4JW38-F1
#
_cell.length_a   1.000
_cell.length_b   1.000
_cell.length_c   1.000
_cell.angle_alpha   90.00
_cell.angle_beta   90.00
_cell.angle_gamma   90.00
#
_symmetry.space_group_name_H-M   'P 1'
#
loop_
_entity.id
_entity.type
_entity.pdbx_description
1 polymer ?
#
loop_
_entity_poly.entity_id
_entity_poly.type
_entity_poly.pdbx_seq_one_letter_code
_entity_poly.pdbx_strand_id
1 'polypeptide(L)'
;MSLPLEIDDQLVDRTKSSLYLYYLARATHKVMQREIAHKKVQLSIKQLKKLSTKDLQKNLEELEGHITEAIHREKQIQTHQTGEEGVHGELKHKITQLESKLTKYLETQETRKKRVMELEEKIKHKFESKREKIAILKEDLRKLLKLYQQAKKSKVDRNKLLKIAQRMEQVKCKMAVLR
;
A
#
# COMPACT_ATOMS: atom_id res chain seq x y z
N MET A 1 -9.64 31.62 -23.74
CA MET A 1 -9.60 31.21 -22.32
C MET A 1 -10.85 31.76 -21.65
N SER A 2 -11.86 30.93 -21.39
CA SER A 2 -13.07 31.38 -20.68
C SER A 2 -12.79 31.44 -19.18
N LEU A 3 -13.01 32.62 -18.57
CA LEU A 3 -12.89 32.81 -17.13
C LEU A 3 -13.80 31.81 -16.37
N PRO A 4 -13.39 31.23 -15.24
CA PRO A 4 -14.23 30.31 -14.47
C PRO A 4 -15.51 31.00 -13.94
N LEU A 5 -16.55 30.20 -13.64
CA LEU A 5 -17.81 30.69 -13.07
C LEU A 5 -17.73 30.46 -11.56
N GLU A 6 -17.79 31.52 -10.77
CA GLU A 6 -17.97 31.42 -9.32
C GLU A 6 -19.46 31.22 -9.04
N ILE A 7 -19.78 30.11 -8.39
CA ILE A 7 -21.08 29.85 -7.78
C ILE A 7 -20.75 29.55 -6.32
N ASP A 8 -21.19 30.43 -5.42
CA ASP A 8 -20.84 30.43 -4.01
C ASP A 8 -19.30 30.37 -3.78
N ASP A 9 -18.78 29.42 -2.99
CA ASP A 9 -17.35 29.30 -2.61
C ASP A 9 -16.51 28.34 -3.51
N GLN A 10 -16.99 27.96 -4.70
CA GLN A 10 -16.26 27.04 -5.59
C GLN A 10 -16.07 27.60 -7.01
N LEU A 11 -14.80 27.63 -7.46
CA LEU A 11 -14.41 27.95 -8.83
C LEU A 11 -14.72 26.78 -9.76
N VAL A 12 -15.81 26.88 -10.53
CA VAL A 12 -16.20 25.86 -11.50
C VAL A 12 -15.63 26.20 -12.88
N ASP A 13 -14.85 25.27 -13.43
CA ASP A 13 -14.33 25.35 -14.80
C ASP A 13 -15.50 25.34 -15.80
N ARG A 14 -15.78 26.53 -16.39
CA ARG A 14 -16.90 26.76 -17.33
C ARG A 14 -16.91 25.75 -18.47
N THR A 15 -15.74 25.35 -18.94
CA THR A 15 -15.57 24.44 -20.07
C THR A 15 -16.01 23.03 -19.71
N LYS A 16 -15.74 22.56 -18.49
CA LYS A 16 -16.15 21.23 -18.03
C LYS A 16 -17.64 21.19 -17.67
N SER A 17 -18.14 22.24 -17.05
CA SER A 17 -19.57 22.37 -16.71
C SER A 17 -20.45 22.48 -17.97
N SER A 18 -20.03 23.26 -18.97
CA SER A 18 -20.76 23.36 -20.25
C SER A 18 -20.74 22.06 -21.04
N LEU A 19 -19.62 21.33 -21.03
CA LEU A 19 -19.53 20.00 -21.65
C LEU A 19 -20.47 19.01 -20.95
N TYR A 20 -20.52 19.02 -19.62
CA TYR A 20 -21.42 18.17 -18.82
C TYR A 20 -22.89 18.48 -19.09
N LEU A 21 -23.27 19.76 -19.09
CA LEU A 21 -24.62 20.20 -19.44
C LEU A 21 -24.98 19.85 -20.88
N TYR A 22 -24.03 19.95 -21.82
CA TYR A 22 -24.21 19.52 -23.20
C TYR A 22 -24.48 18.02 -23.30
N TYR A 23 -23.71 17.19 -22.58
CA TYR A 23 -23.93 15.74 -22.57
C TYR A 23 -25.24 15.34 -21.86
N LEU A 24 -25.62 16.04 -20.79
CA LEU A 24 -26.93 15.88 -20.15
C LEU A 24 -28.06 16.25 -21.12
N ALA A 25 -27.99 17.41 -21.78
CA ALA A 25 -28.97 17.83 -22.78
C ALA A 25 -29.04 16.85 -23.97
N ARG A 26 -27.90 16.28 -24.37
CA ARG A 26 -27.84 15.25 -25.42
C ARG A 26 -28.45 13.93 -24.95
N ALA A 27 -28.25 13.54 -23.69
CA ALA A 27 -28.85 12.35 -23.11
C ALA A 27 -30.37 12.50 -22.98
N THR A 28 -30.86 13.65 -22.49
CA THR A 28 -32.30 13.94 -22.41
C THR A 28 -32.93 14.03 -23.80
N HIS A 29 -32.23 14.59 -24.78
CA HIS A 29 -32.70 14.59 -26.17
C HIS A 29 -32.80 13.17 -26.76
N LYS A 30 -31.83 12.29 -26.48
CA LYS A 30 -31.91 10.87 -26.87
C LYS A 30 -33.09 10.15 -26.21
N VAL A 31 -33.36 10.42 -24.93
CA VAL A 31 -34.53 9.87 -24.21
C VAL A 31 -35.83 10.37 -24.84
N MET A 32 -35.93 11.67 -25.10
CA MET A 32 -37.09 12.27 -25.77
C MET A 32 -37.31 11.70 -27.18
N GLN A 33 -36.25 11.50 -27.96
CA GLN A 33 -36.33 10.85 -29.27
C GLN A 33 -36.82 9.39 -29.17
N ARG A 34 -36.37 8.63 -28.16
CA ARG A 34 -36.87 7.27 -27.89
C ARG A 34 -38.35 7.28 -27.52
N GLU A 35 -38.79 8.23 -26.69
CA GLU A 35 -40.21 8.38 -26.34
C GLU A 35 -41.05 8.76 -27.56
N ILE A 36 -40.57 9.65 -28.43
CA ILE A 36 -41.24 9.99 -29.69
C ILE A 36 -41.32 8.79 -30.61
N ALA A 37 -40.23 8.01 -30.75
CA ALA A 37 -40.22 6.79 -31.54
C ALA A 37 -41.22 5.75 -30.99
N HIS A 38 -41.27 5.58 -29.67
CA HIS A 38 -42.23 4.71 -29.00
C HIS A 38 -43.68 5.17 -29.23
N LYS A 39 -43.97 6.47 -29.11
CA LYS A 39 -45.29 7.04 -29.42
C LYS A 39 -45.67 6.84 -30.88
N LYS A 40 -44.73 7.00 -31.82
CA LYS A 40 -44.95 6.71 -33.24
C LYS A 40 -45.27 5.23 -33.47
N VAL A 41 -44.51 4.31 -32.86
CA VAL A 41 -44.78 2.87 -32.92
C VAL A 41 -46.17 2.54 -32.35
N GLN A 42 -46.54 3.11 -31.20
CA GLN A 42 -47.87 2.93 -30.62
C GLN A 42 -49.00 3.45 -31.54
N LEU A 43 -48.79 4.60 -32.20
CA LEU A 43 -49.76 5.14 -33.16
C LEU A 43 -49.87 4.25 -34.41
N SER A 44 -48.75 3.74 -34.92
CA SER A 44 -48.73 2.77 -36.02
C SER A 44 -49.42 1.47 -35.65
N ILE A 45 -49.21 0.95 -34.43
CA ILE A 45 -49.92 -0.23 -33.90
C ILE A 45 -51.42 0.05 -33.82
N LYS A 46 -51.84 1.22 -33.32
CA LYS A 46 -53.25 1.62 -33.27
C LYS A 46 -53.89 1.75 -34.65
N GLN A 47 -53.13 2.21 -35.66
CA GLN A 47 -53.61 2.30 -37.04
C GLN A 47 -53.70 0.92 -37.72
N LEU A 48 -52.74 0.03 -37.46
CA LEU A 48 -52.78 -1.38 -37.91
C LEU A 48 -53.94 -2.16 -37.28
N LYS A 49 -54.21 -1.94 -35.98
CA LYS A 49 -55.38 -2.48 -35.27
C LYS A 49 -56.72 -2.01 -35.88
N LYS A 50 -56.76 -0.84 -36.54
CA LYS A 50 -57.95 -0.34 -37.26
C LYS A 50 -58.12 -0.91 -38.67
N LEU A 51 -57.08 -1.50 -39.26
CA LEU A 51 -57.08 -2.07 -40.61
C LEU A 51 -57.17 -3.61 -40.63
N SER A 52 -57.32 -4.28 -39.47
CA SER A 52 -56.91 -5.68 -39.32
C SER A 52 -57.88 -6.72 -39.90
N THR A 53 -57.32 -7.66 -40.67
CA THR A 53 -57.74 -9.07 -40.69
C THR A 53 -57.28 -9.78 -39.41
N LYS A 54 -57.98 -10.85 -38.99
CA LYS A 54 -57.77 -11.55 -37.70
C LYS A 54 -56.30 -11.94 -37.41
N ASP A 55 -55.54 -12.32 -38.44
CA ASP A 55 -54.16 -12.77 -38.29
C ASP A 55 -53.19 -11.64 -37.92
N LEU A 56 -53.43 -10.42 -38.42
CA LEU A 56 -52.64 -9.23 -38.07
C LEU A 56 -52.84 -8.82 -36.62
N GLN A 57 -54.06 -8.97 -36.09
CA GLN A 57 -54.35 -8.68 -34.70
C GLN A 57 -53.68 -9.69 -33.76
N LYS A 58 -53.72 -10.98 -34.10
CA LYS A 58 -53.03 -12.04 -33.35
C LYS A 58 -51.52 -11.80 -33.28
N ASN A 59 -50.88 -11.49 -34.40
CA ASN A 59 -49.44 -11.22 -34.45
C ASN A 59 -49.06 -9.95 -33.65
N LEU A 60 -49.92 -8.93 -33.62
CA LEU A 60 -49.70 -7.73 -32.79
C LEU A 60 -49.80 -8.04 -31.30
N GLU A 61 -50.73 -8.88 -30.88
CA GLU A 61 -50.87 -9.33 -29.49
C GLU A 61 -49.67 -10.19 -29.07
N GLU A 62 -49.18 -11.09 -29.93
CA GLU A 62 -47.97 -11.88 -29.69
C GLU A 62 -46.72 -10.98 -29.56
N LEU A 63 -46.58 -9.97 -30.44
CA LEU A 63 -45.48 -9.01 -30.35
C LEU A 63 -45.55 -8.14 -29.10
N GLU A 64 -46.74 -7.69 -28.68
CA GLU A 64 -46.94 -6.98 -27.41
C GLU A 64 -46.54 -7.87 -26.22
N GLY A 65 -46.87 -9.17 -26.26
CA GLY A 65 -46.41 -10.18 -25.30
C GLY A 65 -44.89 -10.29 -25.24
N HIS A 66 -44.22 -10.48 -26.37
CA HIS A 66 -42.76 -10.57 -26.43
C HIS A 66 -42.05 -9.29 -25.96
N ILE A 67 -42.59 -8.12 -26.27
CA ILE A 67 -42.03 -6.83 -25.80
C ILE A 67 -42.12 -6.73 -24.28
N THR A 68 -43.25 -7.10 -23.67
CA THR A 68 -43.41 -7.06 -22.22
C THR A 68 -42.48 -8.05 -21.51
N GLU A 69 -42.30 -9.25 -22.05
CA GLU A 69 -41.32 -10.23 -21.55
C GLU A 69 -39.88 -9.71 -21.65
N ALA A 70 -39.50 -9.09 -22.78
CA ALA A 70 -38.17 -8.52 -22.98
C ALA A 70 -37.89 -7.41 -21.96
N ILE A 71 -38.85 -6.51 -21.73
CA ILE A 71 -38.74 -5.45 -20.70
C ILE A 71 -38.56 -6.07 -19.31
N HIS A 72 -39.30 -7.15 -18.99
CA HIS A 72 -39.16 -7.80 -17.70
C HIS A 72 -37.77 -8.42 -17.51
N ARG A 73 -37.24 -9.10 -18.53
CA ARG A 73 -35.88 -9.65 -18.51
C ARG A 73 -34.82 -8.56 -18.38
N GLU A 74 -34.98 -7.45 -19.09
CA GLU A 74 -34.06 -6.30 -19.00
C GLU A 74 -34.04 -5.71 -17.58
N LYS A 75 -35.21 -5.57 -16.94
CA LYS A 75 -35.30 -5.14 -15.54
C LYS A 75 -34.61 -6.10 -14.57
N GLN A 76 -34.78 -7.42 -14.76
CA GLN A 76 -34.10 -8.43 -13.94
C GLN A 76 -32.58 -8.36 -14.09
N ILE A 77 -32.08 -8.20 -15.33
CA ILE A 77 -30.64 -8.04 -15.59
C ILE A 77 -30.13 -6.76 -14.91
N GLN A 78 -30.87 -5.67 -15.00
CA GLN A 78 -30.49 -4.40 -14.38
C GLN A 78 -30.42 -4.50 -12.84
N THR A 79 -31.38 -5.17 -12.19
CA THR A 79 -31.33 -5.36 -10.73
C THR A 79 -30.14 -6.23 -10.31
N HIS A 80 -29.85 -7.30 -11.06
CA HIS A 80 -28.66 -8.12 -10.82
C HIS A 80 -27.36 -7.30 -10.98
N GLN A 81 -27.24 -6.48 -12.03
CA GLN A 81 -26.09 -5.60 -12.23
C GLN A 81 -25.90 -4.61 -11.07
N THR A 82 -26.97 -3.99 -10.59
CA THR A 82 -26.86 -3.08 -9.43
C THR A 82 -26.39 -3.80 -8.15
N GLY A 83 -26.80 -5.06 -7.98
CA GLY A 83 -26.31 -5.89 -6.87
C GLY A 83 -24.82 -6.22 -7.00
N GLU A 84 -24.38 -6.60 -8.19
CA GLU A 84 -22.96 -6.87 -8.49
C GLU A 84 -22.07 -5.63 -8.32
N GLU A 85 -22.55 -4.45 -8.74
CA GLU A 85 -21.85 -3.17 -8.54
C GLU A 85 -21.66 -2.84 -7.05
N GLY A 86 -22.65 -3.15 -6.21
CA GLY A 86 -22.56 -2.99 -4.76
C GLY A 86 -21.46 -3.88 -4.16
N VAL A 87 -21.46 -5.17 -4.49
CA VAL A 87 -20.43 -6.13 -4.04
C VAL A 87 -19.05 -5.71 -4.54
N HIS A 88 -18.94 -5.27 -5.79
CA HIS A 88 -17.69 -4.76 -6.34
C HIS A 88 -17.18 -3.53 -5.57
N GLY A 89 -18.05 -2.60 -5.18
CA GLY A 89 -17.71 -1.45 -4.35
C GLY A 89 -17.13 -1.87 -2.98
N GLU A 90 -17.77 -2.82 -2.32
CA GLU A 90 -17.29 -3.38 -1.04
C GLU A 90 -15.93 -4.07 -1.18
N LEU A 91 -15.76 -4.90 -2.21
CA LEU A 91 -14.50 -5.58 -2.50
C LEU A 91 -13.38 -4.58 -2.79
N LYS A 92 -13.66 -3.54 -3.58
CA LYS A 92 -12.70 -2.48 -3.88
C LYS A 92 -12.26 -1.76 -2.61
N HIS A 93 -13.21 -1.43 -1.72
CA HIS A 93 -12.88 -0.82 -0.43
C HIS A 93 -12.04 -1.74 0.45
N LYS A 94 -12.34 -3.04 0.47
CA LYS A 94 -11.56 -4.02 1.23
C LYS A 94 -10.14 -4.19 0.68
N ILE A 95 -9.97 -4.20 -0.64
CA ILE A 95 -8.66 -4.25 -1.30
C ILE A 95 -7.83 -3.02 -0.92
N THR A 96 -8.38 -1.81 -1.03
CA THR A 96 -7.62 -0.59 -0.69
C THR A 96 -7.23 -0.53 0.79
N GLN A 97 -8.09 -1.02 1.69
CA GLN A 97 -7.74 -1.16 3.10
C GLN A 97 -6.58 -2.16 3.32
N LEU A 98 -6.60 -3.30 2.62
CA LEU A 98 -5.56 -4.31 2.70
C LEU A 98 -4.23 -3.81 2.13
N GLU A 99 -4.27 -3.10 1.00
CA GLU A 99 -3.11 -2.43 0.41
C GLU A 99 -2.48 -1.44 1.38
N SER A 100 -3.28 -0.59 2.03
CA SER A 100 -2.78 0.36 3.04
C SER A 100 -2.10 -0.36 4.22
N LYS A 101 -2.68 -1.47 4.70
CA LYS A 101 -2.07 -2.27 5.77
C LYS A 101 -0.76 -2.92 5.32
N LEU A 102 -0.71 -3.42 4.08
CA LEU A 102 0.48 -4.01 3.50
C LEU A 102 1.62 -2.99 3.39
N THR A 103 1.34 -1.78 2.90
CA THR A 103 2.33 -0.70 2.80
C THR A 103 2.92 -0.36 4.16
N LYS A 104 2.09 -0.18 5.19
CA LYS A 104 2.57 0.07 6.57
C LYS A 104 3.42 -1.07 7.11
N TYR A 105 3.06 -2.31 6.80
CA TYR A 105 3.84 -3.47 7.21
C TYR A 105 5.22 -3.48 6.54
N LEU A 106 5.28 -3.21 5.24
CA LEU A 106 6.53 -3.12 4.48
C LEU A 106 7.43 -2.00 5.02
N GLU A 107 6.90 -0.81 5.27
CA GLU A 107 7.64 0.30 5.90
C GLU A 107 8.20 -0.09 7.27
N THR A 108 7.40 -0.78 8.08
CA THR A 108 7.83 -1.29 9.39
C THR A 108 8.93 -2.35 9.25
N GLN A 109 8.85 -3.19 8.22
CA GLN A 109 9.86 -4.22 7.95
C GLN A 109 11.18 -3.59 7.50
N GLU A 110 11.15 -2.58 6.64
CA GLU A 110 12.34 -1.85 6.21
C GLU A 110 13.02 -1.12 7.37
N THR A 111 12.25 -0.43 8.22
CA THR A 111 12.80 0.25 9.41
C THR A 111 13.44 -0.74 10.39
N ARG A 112 12.81 -1.90 10.61
CA ARG A 112 13.40 -2.99 11.40
C ARG A 112 14.69 -3.51 10.78
N LYS A 113 14.73 -3.70 9.46
CA LYS A 113 15.93 -4.19 8.76
C LYS A 113 17.10 -3.21 8.91
N LYS A 114 16.85 -1.90 8.74
CA LYS A 114 17.84 -0.85 9.00
C LYS A 114 18.32 -0.89 10.45
N ARG A 115 17.40 -1.03 11.41
CA ARG A 115 17.76 -1.09 12.83
C ARG A 115 18.60 -2.32 13.17
N VAL A 116 18.30 -3.48 12.59
CA VAL A 116 19.11 -4.69 12.76
C VAL A 116 20.53 -4.46 12.22
N MET A 117 20.67 -3.88 11.03
CA MET A 117 21.99 -3.55 10.47
C MET A 117 22.78 -2.60 11.39
N GLU A 118 22.17 -1.53 11.90
CA GLU A 118 22.81 -0.62 12.86
C GLU A 118 23.28 -1.34 14.13
N LEU A 119 22.47 -2.27 14.64
CA LEU A 119 22.81 -3.04 15.83
C LEU A 119 23.95 -4.02 15.56
N GLU A 120 23.94 -4.68 14.39
CA GLU A 120 25.02 -5.56 13.95
C GLU A 120 26.34 -4.79 13.82
N GLU A 121 26.33 -3.60 13.21
CA GLU A 121 27.50 -2.72 13.11
C GLU A 121 28.01 -2.29 14.49
N LYS A 122 27.11 -1.87 15.40
CA LYS A 122 27.48 -1.52 16.77
C LYS A 122 28.09 -2.69 17.53
N ILE A 123 27.58 -3.90 17.31
CA ILE A 123 28.11 -5.12 17.91
C ILE A 123 29.50 -5.43 17.34
N LYS A 124 29.66 -5.40 16.01
CA LYS A 124 30.96 -5.58 15.34
C LYS A 124 32.00 -4.60 15.89
N HIS A 125 31.66 -3.32 15.96
CA HIS A 125 32.58 -2.30 16.46
C HIS A 125 32.95 -2.51 17.94
N LYS A 126 31.99 -2.94 18.78
CA LYS A 126 32.27 -3.30 20.18
C LYS A 126 33.23 -4.49 20.27
N PHE A 127 33.07 -5.50 19.42
CA PHE A 127 33.98 -6.65 19.38
C PHE A 127 35.37 -6.27 18.87
N GLU A 128 35.46 -5.43 17.86
CA GLU A 128 36.74 -4.88 17.35
C GLU A 128 37.47 -4.10 18.44
N SER A 129 36.79 -3.16 19.11
CA SER A 129 37.38 -2.41 20.22
C SER A 129 37.82 -3.31 21.38
N LYS A 130 37.06 -4.36 21.71
CA LYS A 130 37.50 -5.37 22.70
C LYS A 130 38.74 -6.12 22.22
N ARG A 131 38.82 -6.52 20.95
CA ARG A 131 39.98 -7.20 20.36
C ARG A 131 41.23 -6.32 20.40
N GLU A 132 41.11 -5.05 20.05
CA GLU A 132 42.20 -4.07 20.14
C GLU A 132 42.70 -3.90 21.57
N LYS A 133 41.79 -3.72 22.54
CA LYS A 133 42.14 -3.65 23.97
C LYS A 133 42.87 -4.90 24.45
N ILE A 134 42.41 -6.08 24.03
CA ILE A 134 43.08 -7.35 24.34
C ILE A 134 44.48 -7.39 23.71
N ALA A 135 44.67 -6.89 22.48
CA ALA A 135 45.97 -6.83 21.83
C ALA A 135 46.96 -5.94 22.60
N ILE A 136 46.52 -4.74 23.00
CA ILE A 136 47.32 -3.81 23.83
C ILE A 136 47.70 -4.46 25.16
N LEU A 137 46.74 -5.09 25.86
CA LEU A 137 47.02 -5.76 27.14
C LEU A 137 47.99 -6.95 26.97
N LYS A 138 47.94 -7.68 25.85
CA LYS A 138 48.90 -8.74 25.53
C LYS A 138 50.31 -8.18 25.34
N GLU A 139 50.45 -7.04 24.66
CA GLU A 139 51.75 -6.37 24.50
C GLU A 139 52.30 -5.87 25.83
N ASP A 140 51.46 -5.27 26.67
CA ASP A 140 51.85 -4.82 28.01
C ASP A 140 52.30 -6.00 28.88
N LEU A 141 51.60 -7.14 28.81
CA LEU A 141 51.98 -8.37 29.51
C LEU A 141 53.35 -8.87 29.03
N ARG A 142 53.63 -8.83 27.70
CA ARG A 142 54.96 -9.15 27.16
C ARG A 142 56.05 -8.20 27.66
N LYS A 143 55.77 -6.88 27.72
CA LYS A 143 56.71 -5.88 28.26
C LYS A 143 56.99 -6.13 29.74
N LEU A 144 55.95 -6.39 30.54
CA LEU A 144 56.08 -6.71 31.96
C LEU A 144 56.86 -8.01 32.21
N LEU A 145 56.67 -9.03 31.37
CA LEU A 145 57.46 -10.27 31.44
C LEU A 145 58.94 -10.02 31.15
N LYS A 146 59.27 -9.23 30.13
CA LYS A 146 60.65 -8.83 29.84
C LYS A 146 61.27 -8.05 31.01
N LEU A 147 60.55 -7.08 31.57
CA LEU A 147 60.98 -6.32 32.74
C LEU A 147 61.19 -7.20 33.97
N TYR A 148 60.29 -8.15 34.23
CA TYR A 148 60.41 -9.10 35.33
C TYR A 148 61.67 -9.97 35.17
N GLN A 149 61.93 -10.49 33.96
CA GLN A 149 63.14 -11.27 33.67
C GLN A 149 64.42 -10.44 33.83
N GLN A 150 64.43 -9.19 33.35
CA GLN A 150 65.56 -8.28 33.50
C GLN A 150 65.83 -7.96 34.98
N ALA A 151 64.79 -7.59 35.74
CA ALA A 151 64.91 -7.30 37.18
C ALA A 151 65.36 -8.52 38.00
N LYS A 152 64.96 -9.74 37.58
CA LYS A 152 65.41 -10.99 38.19
C LYS A 152 66.90 -11.24 37.92
N LYS A 153 67.38 -10.95 36.70
CA LYS A 153 68.81 -11.07 36.32
C LYS A 153 69.69 -10.04 37.04
N SER A 154 69.22 -8.81 37.23
CA SER A 154 69.97 -7.75 37.92
C SER A 154 69.86 -7.78 39.45
N LYS A 155 69.36 -8.88 40.04
CA LYS A 155 69.24 -9.09 41.50
C LYS A 155 68.54 -7.93 42.24
N VAL A 156 67.53 -7.33 41.61
CA VAL A 156 66.76 -6.23 42.20
C VAL A 156 65.97 -6.72 43.42
N ASP A 157 65.75 -5.82 44.37
CA ASP A 157 64.96 -6.03 45.58
C ASP A 157 63.67 -6.85 45.37
N ARG A 158 63.43 -7.80 46.28
CA ARG A 158 62.28 -8.72 46.25
C ARG A 158 60.93 -7.98 46.20
N ASN A 159 60.85 -6.83 46.85
CA ASN A 159 59.67 -5.97 46.85
C ASN A 159 59.34 -5.39 45.47
N LYS A 160 60.36 -5.05 44.67
CA LYS A 160 60.17 -4.55 43.30
C LYS A 160 59.72 -5.67 42.36
N LEU A 161 60.25 -6.89 42.53
CA LEU A 161 59.80 -8.07 41.79
C LEU A 161 58.34 -8.45 42.08
N LEU A 162 57.92 -8.40 43.35
CA LEU A 162 56.52 -8.63 43.75
C LEU A 162 55.57 -7.61 43.13
N LYS A 163 55.93 -6.33 43.09
CA LYS A 163 55.12 -5.29 42.43
C LYS A 163 54.91 -5.57 40.93
N ILE A 164 55.94 -6.02 40.22
CA ILE A 164 55.84 -6.37 38.80
C ILE A 164 54.93 -7.61 38.60
N ALA A 165 55.09 -8.63 39.45
CA ALA A 165 54.25 -9.83 39.41
C ALA A 165 52.77 -9.53 39.69
N GLN A 166 52.46 -8.69 40.68
CA GLN A 166 51.10 -8.22 40.95
C GLN A 166 50.51 -7.45 39.77
N ARG A 167 51.30 -6.59 39.11
CA ARG A 167 50.86 -5.85 37.92
C ARG A 167 50.56 -6.79 36.75
N MET A 168 51.37 -7.84 36.54
CA MET A 168 51.09 -8.88 35.54
C MET A 168 49.77 -9.60 35.81
N GLU A 169 49.51 -9.95 37.08
CA GLU A 169 48.27 -10.63 37.47
C GLU A 169 47.06 -9.73 37.25
N GLN A 170 47.16 -8.44 37.58
CA GLN A 170 46.12 -7.46 37.27
C GLN A 170 45.84 -7.33 35.77
N VAL A 171 46.87 -7.36 34.91
CA VAL A 171 46.70 -7.33 33.45
C VAL A 171 46.02 -8.61 32.95
N LYS A 172 46.37 -9.78 33.48
CA LYS A 172 45.69 -11.05 33.17
C LYS A 172 44.21 -11.02 33.58
N CYS A 173 43.91 -10.54 34.79
CA CYS A 173 42.53 -10.39 35.25
C CYS A 173 41.73 -9.45 34.34
N LYS A 174 42.31 -8.31 33.93
CA LYS A 174 41.68 -7.39 32.97
C LYS A 174 41.40 -8.04 31.62
N MET A 175 42.33 -8.87 31.12
CA MET A 175 42.11 -9.63 29.88
C MET A 175 41.01 -10.70 30.03
N ALA A 176 40.90 -11.35 31.18
CA ALA A 176 39.88 -12.36 31.44
C ALA A 176 38.47 -11.75 31.43
N VAL A 177 38.30 -10.53 31.95
CA VAL A 177 37.02 -9.80 31.95
C VAL A 177 36.61 -9.32 30.55
N LEU A 178 37.57 -9.13 29.64
CA LEU A 178 37.32 -8.64 28.28
C LEU A 178 37.04 -9.75 27.26
N ARG A 179 37.35 -11.02 27.60
CA ARG A 179 37.02 -12.20 26.81
C ARG A 179 35.52 -12.48 26.87
#